data_AF-A0A6B3CRZ4-F1
#
_entry.id   AF-A0A6B3CRZ4-F1
#
_cell.length_a   1.000
_cell.length_b   1.000
_cell.length_c   1.000
_cell.angle_alpha   90.00
_cell.angle_beta   90.00
_cell.angle_gamma   90.00
#
_symmetry.space_group_name_H-M   'P 1'
#
loop_
_entity.id
_entity.type
_entity.pdbx_description
1 polymer ?
#
loop_
_entity_poly.entity_id
_entity_poly.type
_entity_poly.pdbx_seq_one_letter_code
_entity_poly.pdbx_strand_id
1 'polypeptide(L)'
;RVRALRLGAHGRGEADAGPHTLAVWRELTDTAWDLGIRPEESQTTHRAAARLVRLGRLDPAAAAAVHRVADAVEQVLYAPRPRLTAGLTEDVRLASA
;
A
#
# COMPACT_ATOMS: atom_id res chain seq x y z
N ARG A 1 -5.64 15.20 4.41
CA ARG A 1 -5.43 16.06 3.21
C ARG A 1 -3.97 16.44 2.95
N VAL A 2 -3.13 16.73 3.96
CA VAL A 2 -1.68 17.01 3.75
C VAL A 2 -0.86 15.77 3.34
N ARG A 3 -1.22 14.58 3.84
CA ARG A 3 -0.50 13.31 3.52
C ARG A 3 -0.66 12.87 2.05
N ALA A 4 -1.87 12.95 1.50
CA ALA A 4 -2.14 12.64 0.09
C ALA A 4 -1.33 13.50 -0.91
N LEU A 5 -0.93 14.72 -0.52
CA LEU A 5 -0.07 15.59 -1.33
C LEU A 5 1.39 15.10 -1.37
N ARG A 6 1.87 14.46 -0.29
CA ARG A 6 3.24 13.91 -0.24
C ARG A 6 3.39 12.72 -1.16
N LEU A 7 2.36 11.87 -1.27
CA LEU A 7 2.38 10.70 -2.17
C LEU A 7 2.50 11.11 -3.65
N GLY A 8 1.85 12.21 -4.06
CA GLY A 8 1.91 12.70 -5.45
C GLY A 8 3.18 13.48 -5.86
N ALA A 9 4.09 13.79 -4.93
CA ALA A 9 5.25 14.65 -5.20
C ALA A 9 6.58 13.88 -5.41
N HIS A 10 6.57 12.55 -5.39
CA HIS A 10 7.78 11.74 -5.56
C HIS A 10 8.33 11.88 -6.99
N GLY A 11 9.66 11.89 -7.12
CA GLY A 11 10.34 12.00 -8.41
C GLY A 11 9.87 10.90 -9.37
N ARG A 12 9.76 11.21 -10.66
CA ARG A 12 9.13 10.33 -11.66
C ARG A 12 10.10 9.33 -12.27
N GLY A 13 11.17 8.97 -11.57
CA GLY A 13 12.22 8.05 -12.03
C GLY A 13 12.18 6.67 -11.37
N GLU A 14 12.85 5.69 -11.96
CA GLU A 14 12.96 4.32 -11.42
C GLU A 14 13.52 4.29 -9.99
N ALA A 15 14.46 5.19 -9.69
CA ALA A 15 15.08 5.31 -8.37
C ALA A 15 14.08 5.68 -7.26
N ASP A 16 13.01 6.39 -7.60
CA ASP A 16 12.00 6.87 -6.64
C ASP A 16 10.85 5.89 -6.45
N ALA A 17 10.72 4.89 -7.33
CA ALA A 17 9.60 3.95 -7.32
C ALA A 17 9.57 3.05 -6.08
N GLY A 18 10.74 2.59 -5.62
CA GLY A 18 10.88 1.80 -4.39
C GLY A 18 10.44 2.59 -3.14
N PRO A 19 11.07 3.74 -2.85
CA PRO A 19 10.67 4.61 -1.74
C PRO A 19 9.20 5.03 -1.80
N HIS A 20 8.67 5.36 -2.98
CA HIS A 20 7.25 5.69 -3.15
C HIS A 20 6.35 4.50 -2.77
N THR A 21 6.67 3.29 -3.22
CA THR A 21 5.92 2.07 -2.90
C THR A 21 5.88 1.78 -1.40
N LEU A 22 7.00 1.96 -0.71
CA LEU A 22 7.04 1.81 0.76
C LEU A 22 6.26 2.94 1.47
N ALA A 23 6.22 4.14 0.91
CA ALA A 23 5.43 5.25 1.46
C ALA A 23 3.92 5.03 1.33
N VAL A 24 3.43 4.51 0.20
CA VAL A 24 2.00 4.19 0.02
C VAL A 24 1.57 3.04 0.94
N TRP A 25 2.41 2.03 1.14
CA TRP A 25 2.13 0.95 2.09
C TRP A 25 1.99 1.46 3.52
N ARG A 26 2.92 2.33 3.95
CA ARG A 26 2.85 2.97 5.26
C ARG A 26 1.56 3.77 5.44
N GLU A 27 1.15 4.56 4.44
CA GLU A 27 -0.11 5.31 4.51
C GLU A 27 -1.31 4.37 4.67
N LEU A 28 -1.35 3.27 3.93
CA LEU A 28 -2.42 2.27 4.03
C LEU A 28 -2.47 1.65 5.44
N THR A 29 -1.32 1.26 6.00
CA THR A 29 -1.26 0.67 7.34
C THR A 29 -1.55 1.67 8.45
N ASP A 30 -1.13 2.93 8.29
CA ASP A 30 -1.44 4.02 9.22
C ASP A 30 -2.95 4.30 9.23
N THR A 31 -3.58 4.33 8.05
CA THR A 31 -5.04 4.48 7.93
C THR A 31 -5.77 3.31 8.58
N ALA A 32 -5.31 2.09 8.36
CA ALA A 32 -5.87 0.91 9.02
C ALA A 32 -5.76 1.00 10.55
N TRP A 33 -4.65 1.54 11.07
CA TRP A 33 -4.48 1.77 12.50
C TRP A 33 -5.45 2.83 13.02
N ASP A 34 -5.63 3.95 12.31
CA ASP A 34 -6.63 4.98 12.64
C ASP A 34 -8.06 4.39 12.69
N LEU A 35 -8.32 3.36 11.88
CA LEU A 35 -9.59 2.58 11.85
C LEU A 35 -9.64 1.42 12.86
N GLY A 36 -8.65 1.30 13.75
CA GLY A 36 -8.60 0.31 14.83
C GLY A 36 -8.00 -1.05 14.45
N ILE A 37 -7.53 -1.22 13.21
CA ILE A 37 -6.85 -2.44 12.76
C ILE A 37 -5.36 -2.32 13.07
N ARG A 38 -4.96 -2.76 14.27
CA ARG A 38 -3.55 -2.70 14.69
C ARG A 38 -2.63 -3.56 13.82
N PRO A 39 -1.37 -3.14 13.59
CA PRO A 39 -0.36 -3.98 12.95
C PRO A 39 -0.09 -5.24 13.78
N GLU A 40 0.37 -6.29 13.09
CA GLU A 40 0.80 -7.53 13.73
C GLU A 40 2.20 -7.87 13.21
N GLU A 41 3.16 -7.89 14.12
CA GLU A 41 4.60 -7.77 13.80
C GLU A 41 5.18 -9.00 13.09
N SER A 42 4.49 -10.16 13.11
CA SER A 42 4.97 -11.39 12.48
C SER A 42 4.37 -11.68 11.10
N GLN A 43 3.48 -10.81 10.60
CA GLN A 43 2.85 -11.01 9.29
C GLN A 43 3.74 -10.55 8.13
N THR A 44 3.78 -11.38 7.08
CA THR A 44 4.25 -10.95 5.76
C THR A 44 3.31 -9.90 5.17
N THR A 45 3.79 -9.10 4.21
CA THR A 45 2.97 -8.07 3.55
C THR A 45 1.69 -8.65 2.98
N HIS A 46 1.75 -9.79 2.30
CA HIS A 46 0.56 -10.46 1.76
C HIS A 46 -0.44 -10.90 2.86
N ARG A 47 0.05 -11.40 4.01
CA ARG A 47 -0.84 -11.75 5.13
C ARG A 47 -1.49 -10.51 5.75
N ALA A 48 -0.71 -9.44 5.92
CA ALA A 48 -1.21 -8.16 6.39
C ALA A 48 -2.31 -7.64 5.46
N ALA A 49 -2.11 -7.67 4.15
CA ALA A 49 -3.09 -7.29 3.14
C ALA A 49 -4.41 -8.09 3.26
N ALA A 50 -4.34 -9.42 3.31
CA ALA A 50 -5.52 -10.26 3.51
C ALA A 50 -6.26 -9.95 4.83
N ARG A 51 -5.51 -9.64 5.89
CA ARG A 51 -6.09 -9.22 7.16
C ARG A 51 -6.77 -7.85 7.07
N LEU A 52 -6.17 -6.88 6.39
CA LEU A 52 -6.77 -5.57 6.15
C LEU A 52 -8.10 -5.69 5.41
N VAL A 53 -8.13 -6.45 4.30
CA VAL A 53 -9.36 -6.71 3.53
C VAL A 53 -10.46 -7.31 4.42
N ARG A 54 -10.11 -8.35 5.19
CA ARG A 54 -11.07 -9.05 6.04
C ARG A 54 -11.60 -8.19 7.19
N LEU A 55 -10.72 -7.49 7.91
CA LEU A 55 -11.10 -6.70 9.08
C LEU A 55 -11.75 -5.36 8.69
N GLY A 56 -11.29 -4.75 7.60
CA GLY A 56 -11.87 -3.53 7.02
C GLY A 56 -13.17 -3.78 6.25
N ARG A 57 -13.56 -5.05 6.02
CA ARG A 57 -14.74 -5.44 5.24
C ARG A 57 -14.79 -4.74 3.88
N LEU A 58 -13.63 -4.66 3.24
CA LEU A 58 -13.47 -3.95 1.98
C LEU A 58 -14.29 -4.63 0.88
N ASP A 59 -14.91 -3.83 0.02
CA ASP A 59 -15.54 -4.34 -1.19
C ASP A 59 -14.50 -4.96 -2.15
N PRO A 60 -14.92 -5.70 -3.18
CA PRO A 60 -13.98 -6.36 -4.09
C PRO A 60 -12.99 -5.42 -4.78
N ALA A 61 -13.36 -4.18 -5.09
CA ALA A 61 -12.48 -3.23 -5.77
C ALA A 61 -11.42 -2.69 -4.81
N ALA A 62 -11.83 -2.29 -3.61
CA ALA A 62 -10.92 -1.88 -2.54
C ALA A 62 -9.99 -3.03 -2.11
N ALA A 63 -10.50 -4.26 -2.04
CA ALA A 63 -9.70 -5.44 -1.76
C ALA A 63 -8.62 -5.68 -2.83
N ALA A 64 -8.99 -5.60 -4.11
CA ALA A 64 -8.04 -5.74 -5.21
C ALA A 64 -6.95 -4.65 -5.18
N ALA A 65 -7.31 -3.42 -4.79
CA ALA A 65 -6.35 -2.33 -4.62
C ALA A 65 -5.33 -2.61 -3.50
N VAL A 66 -5.79 -3.10 -2.34
CA VAL A 66 -4.89 -3.51 -1.24
C VAL A 66 -3.91 -4.60 -1.69
N HIS A 67 -4.39 -5.59 -2.44
CA HIS A 67 -3.51 -6.66 -2.95
C HIS A 67 -2.48 -6.14 -3.96
N ARG A 68 -2.85 -5.23 -4.88
CA ARG A 68 -1.89 -4.60 -5.80
C ARG A 68 -0.80 -3.82 -5.09
N VAL A 69 -1.15 -3.08 -4.03
CA VAL A 69 -0.16 -2.38 -3.19
C VAL A 69 0.78 -3.39 -2.52
N ALA A 70 0.24 -4.46 -1.96
CA ALA A 70 1.04 -5.51 -1.32
C ALA A 70 2.00 -6.20 -2.31
N ASP A 71 1.52 -6.54 -3.51
CA ASP A 71 2.34 -7.13 -4.57
C ASP A 71 3.49 -6.19 -4.97
N ALA A 72 3.23 -4.88 -5.08
CA ALA A 72 4.27 -3.90 -5.37
C ALA A 72 5.32 -3.82 -4.26
N VAL A 73 4.91 -3.87 -2.98
CA VAL A 73 5.84 -3.90 -1.84
C VAL A 73 6.69 -5.17 -1.87
N GLU A 74 6.09 -6.33 -2.10
CA GLU A 74 6.82 -7.60 -2.22
C GLU A 74 7.86 -7.55 -3.36
N GLN A 75 7.52 -6.95 -4.50
CA GLN A 75 8.49 -6.71 -5.58
C GLN A 75 9.65 -5.83 -5.12
N VAL A 76 9.38 -4.74 -4.41
CA VAL A 76 10.42 -3.83 -3.89
C VAL A 76 11.30 -4.51 -2.85
N LEU A 77 10.72 -5.37 -2.00
CA LEU A 77 11.46 -6.05 -0.93
C LEU A 77 12.31 -7.21 -1.45
N TYR A 78 11.84 -7.94 -2.45
CA TYR A 78 12.41 -9.25 -2.79
C TYR A 78 12.89 -9.38 -4.24
N ALA A 79 12.43 -8.54 -5.17
CA ALA A 79 12.87 -8.63 -6.57
C ALA A 79 14.19 -7.88 -6.78
N PRO A 80 15.20 -8.48 -7.44
CA PRO A 80 16.43 -7.78 -7.80
C PRO A 80 16.21 -6.56 -8.72
N ARG A 81 15.11 -6.58 -9.49
CA ARG A 81 14.66 -5.49 -10.35
C ARG A 81 13.14 -5.35 -10.21
N PRO A 82 12.67 -4.53 -9.24
CA PRO A 82 11.24 -4.34 -9.01
C PRO A 82 10.55 -3.75 -10.25
N ARG A 83 9.33 -4.19 -10.52
CA ARG A 83 8.52 -3.64 -11.61
C ARG A 83 7.87 -2.33 -11.17
N LEU A 84 7.83 -1.35 -12.08
CA LEU A 84 7.09 -0.12 -11.85
C LEU A 84 5.59 -0.40 -11.85
N THR A 85 4.91 -0.04 -10.77
CA THR A 85 3.44 -0.13 -10.65
C THR A 85 2.85 1.27 -10.62
N ALA A 86 2.12 1.62 -11.67
CA ALA A 86 1.38 2.89 -11.72
C ALA A 86 0.10 2.82 -10.86
N GLY A 87 -0.41 3.98 -10.44
CA GLY A 87 -1.72 4.07 -9.78
C GLY A 87 -1.76 3.69 -8.31
N LEU A 88 -0.62 3.43 -7.66
CA LEU A 88 -0.59 3.01 -6.25
C LEU A 88 -1.20 4.05 -5.28
N THR A 89 -1.14 5.34 -5.61
CA THR A 89 -1.78 6.38 -4.78
C THR A 89 -3.30 6.29 -4.89
N GLU A 90 -3.83 6.06 -6.10
CA GLU A 90 -5.24 5.86 -6.36
C GLU A 90 -5.74 4.59 -5.67
N ASP A 91 -4.94 3.52 -5.69
CA ASP A 91 -5.25 2.27 -4.98
C ASP A 91 -5.37 2.47 -3.47
N VAL A 92 -4.47 3.24 -2.84
CA VAL A 92 -4.60 3.59 -1.41
C VAL A 92 -5.83 4.43 -1.15
N ARG A 93 -6.15 5.42 -2.01
CA ARG A 93 -7.36 6.24 -1.85
C ARG A 93 -8.63 5.38 -1.93
N LEU A 94 -8.67 4.43 -2.85
CA LEU A 94 -9.79 3.50 -2.99
C LEU A 94 -9.93 2.59 -1.76
N ALA A 95 -8.83 2.08 -1.23
CA ALA A 95 -8.82 1.23 -0.05
C ALA A 95 -9.14 1.95 1.27
N SER A 96 -9.14 3.29 1.26
CA SER A 96 -9.28 4.14 2.45
C SER A 96 -10.57 4.98 2.43
N ALA A 97 -11.43 4.78 1.43
CA ALA A 97 -12.73 5.45 1.27
C ALA A 97 -13.79 4.85 2.19
#